data_AF-A0A328DV74-F1
#
_entry.id   AF-A0A328DV74-F1
#
_cell.length_a   1.000
_cell.length_b   1.000
_cell.length_c   1.000
_cell.angle_alpha   90.00
_cell.angle_beta   90.00
_cell.angle_gamma   90.00
#
_symmetry.space_group_name_H-M   'P 1'
#
loop_
_entity.id
_entity.type
_entity.pdbx_description
1 polymer ?
#
loop_
_entity_poly.entity_id
_entity_poly.type
_entity_poly.pdbx_seq_one_letter_code
_entity_poly.pdbx_strand_id
1 'polypeptide(L)'
;MGMSWADMLALCTGMRPVVMVDYGGKMPELQQKLCAFLKQCINESSGFENLRVMIIEDMIYLVHLKTFDEYVKSSTNLESELLYIDLEQDPPKMITRTDEKAAIHALVLAQKLFSSLFSEGESSTNYLEQCSRDSAFKNKPNSLQSSELIDLSSSIKETGVTIPTLNGWLLGYPVVYLFGQDHIEDAIYNLSTKSLHIFQIFASRKGAGKDDRPQSQSEELLSFSVPCELSLEGSGEKWAKGFLDRMRERQTKHDRVWASLRMEVVGCYPQSIAF
;
A
#
# COMPACT_ATOMS: atom_id res chain seq x y z
N MET A 1 -1.98 -14.42 0.96
CA MET A 1 -2.24 -13.96 -0.43
C MET A 1 -0.89 -13.83 -1.09
N GLY A 2 -0.61 -14.53 -2.21
CA GLY A 2 0.70 -14.46 -2.87
C GLY A 2 0.71 -13.42 -3.97
N MET A 3 1.83 -12.72 -4.15
CA MET A 3 2.03 -11.76 -5.26
C MET A 3 1.75 -12.43 -6.62
N SER A 4 0.88 -11.81 -7.43
CA SER A 4 0.57 -12.26 -8.78
C SER A 4 1.52 -11.64 -9.82
N TRP A 5 1.52 -12.18 -11.04
CA TRP A 5 2.23 -11.55 -12.16
C TRP A 5 1.66 -10.15 -12.49
N ALA A 6 0.35 -9.96 -12.33
CA ALA A 6 -0.31 -8.68 -12.52
C ALA A 6 0.19 -7.63 -11.53
N ASP A 7 0.41 -8.02 -10.27
CA ASP A 7 0.98 -7.14 -9.24
C ASP A 7 2.38 -6.64 -9.61
N MET A 8 3.23 -7.54 -10.12
CA MET A 8 4.58 -7.17 -10.53
C MET A 8 4.55 -6.22 -11.74
N LEU A 9 3.70 -6.51 -12.73
CA LEU A 9 3.53 -5.62 -13.88
C LEU A 9 2.99 -4.25 -13.46
N ALA A 10 2.04 -4.22 -12.53
CA ALA A 10 1.47 -3.00 -11.98
C ALA A 10 2.50 -2.16 -11.22
N LEU A 11 3.42 -2.79 -10.48
CA LEU A 11 4.56 -2.13 -9.86
C LEU A 11 5.52 -1.54 -10.90
N CYS A 12 5.98 -2.35 -11.84
CA CYS A 12 6.97 -1.92 -12.86
C CYS A 12 6.45 -0.80 -13.77
N THR A 13 5.14 -0.73 -13.95
CA THR A 13 4.48 0.34 -14.74
C THR A 13 3.96 1.48 -13.89
N GLY A 14 4.25 1.51 -12.58
CA GLY A 14 3.80 2.56 -11.68
C GLY A 14 2.28 2.68 -11.52
N MET A 15 1.50 1.68 -11.97
CA MET A 15 0.07 1.60 -11.70
C MET A 15 -0.18 1.46 -10.20
N ARG A 16 0.66 0.68 -9.52
CA ARG A 16 0.69 0.56 -8.06
C ARG A 16 2.06 1.00 -7.53
N PRO A 17 2.12 1.82 -6.47
CA PRO A 17 3.39 2.22 -5.87
C PRO A 17 4.00 1.12 -4.99
N VAL A 18 3.15 0.32 -4.35
CA VAL A 18 3.51 -0.74 -3.40
C VAL A 18 2.58 -1.93 -3.60
N VAL A 19 3.13 -3.13 -3.46
CA VAL A 19 2.36 -4.36 -3.26
C VAL A 19 2.93 -5.10 -2.07
N MET A 20 2.06 -5.73 -1.31
CA MET A 20 2.45 -6.59 -0.20
C MET A 20 2.60 -8.02 -0.71
N VAL A 21 3.66 -8.68 -0.26
CA VAL A 21 4.04 -10.01 -0.71
C VAL A 21 3.61 -11.09 0.27
N ASP A 22 3.74 -10.84 1.58
CA ASP A 22 3.38 -11.81 2.62
C ASP A 22 3.08 -11.17 3.98
N TYR A 23 2.30 -11.88 4.79
CA TYR A 23 2.02 -11.60 6.19
C TYR A 23 2.67 -12.66 7.08
N GLY A 24 3.78 -12.33 7.75
CA GLY A 24 4.24 -13.05 8.95
C GLY A 24 4.69 -14.51 8.82
N GLY A 25 4.93 -15.04 7.62
CA GLY A 25 5.05 -16.50 7.46
C GLY A 25 6.47 -17.08 7.38
N LYS A 26 7.41 -16.38 6.74
CA LYS A 26 8.64 -17.01 6.20
C LYS A 26 9.92 -16.16 6.31
N MET A 27 9.97 -15.23 7.25
CA MET A 27 11.17 -14.45 7.53
C MET A 27 12.20 -15.30 8.30
N PRO A 28 13.52 -15.19 8.01
CA PRO A 28 14.16 -14.28 7.05
C PRO A 28 14.31 -14.86 5.62
N GLU A 29 13.91 -16.11 5.39
CA GLU A 29 14.16 -16.82 4.12
C GLU A 29 13.51 -16.13 2.91
N LEU A 30 12.27 -15.67 3.06
CA LEU A 30 11.52 -15.01 1.99
C LEU A 30 12.16 -13.68 1.60
N GLN A 31 12.57 -12.87 2.59
CA GLN A 31 13.34 -11.65 2.36
C GLN A 31 14.60 -11.93 1.55
N GLN A 32 15.41 -12.92 1.96
CA GLN A 32 16.67 -13.23 1.25
C GLN A 32 16.42 -13.66 -0.18
N LYS A 33 15.42 -14.52 -0.41
CA LYS A 33 15.03 -14.99 -1.75
C LYS A 33 14.52 -13.85 -2.62
N LEU A 34 13.68 -12.96 -2.08
CA LEU A 34 13.17 -11.80 -2.82
C LEU A 34 14.28 -10.80 -3.15
N CYS A 35 15.19 -10.52 -2.22
CA CYS A 35 16.33 -9.64 -2.48
C CYS A 35 17.25 -10.22 -3.56
N ALA A 36 17.55 -11.52 -3.49
CA ALA A 36 18.37 -12.20 -4.51
C ALA A 36 17.70 -12.18 -5.89
N PHE A 37 16.39 -12.47 -5.95
CA PHE A 37 15.60 -12.39 -7.17
C PHE A 37 15.62 -10.97 -7.75
N LEU A 38 15.34 -9.96 -6.92
CA LEU A 38 15.29 -8.58 -7.37
C LEU A 38 16.63 -8.09 -7.90
N LYS A 39 17.72 -8.46 -7.23
CA LYS A 39 19.09 -8.17 -7.68
C LYS A 39 19.37 -8.79 -9.05
N GLN A 40 18.92 -10.02 -9.29
CA GLN A 40 19.03 -10.65 -10.60
C GLN A 40 18.23 -9.88 -11.67
N CYS A 41 16.97 -9.53 -11.38
CA CYS A 41 16.15 -8.76 -12.31
C CYS A 41 16.77 -7.40 -12.67
N ILE A 42 17.32 -6.68 -11.69
CA ILE A 42 18.00 -5.40 -11.90
C ILE A 42 19.23 -5.56 -12.81
N ASN A 43 20.00 -6.64 -12.64
CA ASN A 43 21.15 -6.92 -13.50
C ASN A 43 20.74 -7.27 -14.94
N GLU A 44 19.57 -7.85 -15.14
CA GLU A 44 19.07 -8.25 -16.46
C GLU A 44 18.33 -7.12 -17.20
N SER A 45 17.68 -6.20 -16.48
CA SER A 45 16.89 -5.12 -17.08
C SER A 45 16.80 -3.89 -16.19
N SER A 46 17.04 -2.71 -16.78
CA SER A 46 16.88 -1.41 -16.11
C SER A 46 15.44 -1.12 -15.69
N GLY A 47 14.44 -1.84 -16.23
CA GLY A 47 13.05 -1.69 -15.82
C GLY A 47 12.78 -1.99 -14.34
N PHE A 48 13.71 -2.66 -13.66
CA PHE A 48 13.60 -3.02 -12.24
C PHE A 48 14.43 -2.13 -11.30
N GLU A 49 15.20 -1.16 -11.83
CA GLU A 49 16.15 -0.36 -11.05
C GLU A 49 15.51 0.39 -9.86
N ASN A 50 14.21 0.71 -9.98
CA ASN A 50 13.46 1.50 -9.02
C ASN A 50 12.72 0.64 -7.99
N LEU A 51 12.82 -0.69 -8.07
CA LEU A 51 12.14 -1.58 -7.14
C LEU A 51 13.02 -1.88 -5.92
N ARG A 52 12.41 -1.95 -4.74
CA ARG A 52 13.05 -2.36 -3.49
C ARG A 52 12.16 -3.31 -2.71
N VAL A 53 12.78 -4.17 -1.90
CA VAL A 53 12.10 -4.93 -0.85
C VAL A 53 12.00 -4.01 0.37
N MET A 54 10.79 -3.85 0.91
CA MET A 54 10.57 -3.09 2.14
C MET A 54 9.97 -3.99 3.21
N ILE A 55 10.44 -3.87 4.45
CA ILE A 55 9.99 -4.63 5.62
C ILE A 55 9.42 -3.67 6.66
N ILE A 56 8.27 -4.03 7.21
CA ILE A 56 7.67 -3.37 8.36
C ILE A 56 7.13 -4.45 9.28
N GLU A 57 7.74 -4.59 10.45
CA GLU A 57 7.51 -5.72 11.37
C GLU A 57 7.71 -7.05 10.63
N ASP A 58 6.70 -7.93 10.63
CA ASP A 58 6.76 -9.22 9.94
C ASP A 58 6.15 -9.18 8.52
N MET A 59 5.92 -7.97 7.98
CA MET A 59 5.32 -7.75 6.66
C MET A 59 6.38 -7.42 5.61
N ILE A 60 6.24 -8.03 4.43
CA ILE A 60 7.14 -7.79 3.30
C ILE A 60 6.38 -7.13 2.16
N TYR A 61 6.96 -6.06 1.62
CA TYR A 61 6.43 -5.30 0.49
C TYR A 61 7.47 -5.22 -0.62
N LEU A 62 6.99 -5.07 -1.85
CA LEU A 62 7.77 -4.56 -2.96
C LEU A 62 7.29 -3.15 -3.27
N VAL A 63 8.23 -2.22 -3.35
CA VAL A 63 7.97 -0.79 -3.55
C VAL A 63 8.69 -0.30 -4.80
N HIS A 64 7.99 0.49 -5.61
CA HIS A 64 8.59 1.24 -6.70
C HIS A 64 8.91 2.66 -6.24
N LEU A 65 10.19 2.96 -5.98
CA LEU A 65 10.66 4.17 -5.29
C LEU A 65 10.09 5.48 -5.83
N LYS A 66 10.19 5.72 -7.15
CA LYS A 66 9.71 6.98 -7.77
C LYS A 66 8.20 7.17 -7.61
N THR A 67 7.42 6.18 -8.04
CA THR A 67 5.97 6.14 -7.88
C THR A 67 5.53 6.25 -6.43
N PHE A 68 6.29 5.66 -5.50
CA PHE A 68 5.98 5.73 -4.08
C PHE A 68 6.30 7.11 -3.48
N ASP A 69 7.40 7.74 -3.85
CA ASP A 69 7.69 9.12 -3.45
C ASP A 69 6.61 10.10 -3.94
N GLU A 70 6.18 9.98 -5.21
CA GLU A 70 5.03 10.74 -5.74
C GLU A 70 3.74 10.49 -4.94
N TYR A 71 3.49 9.23 -4.55
CA TYR A 71 2.34 8.86 -3.73
C TYR A 71 2.41 9.46 -2.31
N VAL A 72 3.57 9.40 -1.66
CA VAL A 72 3.78 9.94 -0.32
C VAL A 72 3.61 11.46 -0.34
N LYS A 73 4.18 12.15 -1.33
CA LYS A 73 4.03 13.60 -1.51
C LYS A 73 2.56 13.99 -1.73
N SER A 74 1.87 13.36 -2.67
CA SER A 74 0.47 13.67 -2.98
C SER A 74 -0.50 13.37 -1.83
N SER A 75 -0.26 12.30 -1.07
CA SER A 75 -1.07 11.98 0.12
C SER A 75 -0.78 12.90 1.31
N THR A 76 0.47 13.32 1.50
CA THR A 76 0.84 14.26 2.57
C THR A 76 0.29 15.66 2.30
N ASN A 77 0.36 16.13 1.04
CA ASN A 77 -0.09 17.45 0.58
C ASN A 77 -1.61 17.57 0.36
N LEU A 78 -2.39 16.53 0.70
CA LEU A 78 -3.85 16.51 0.53
C LEU A 78 -4.34 16.65 -0.93
N GLU A 79 -3.47 16.37 -1.90
CA GLU A 79 -3.86 16.34 -3.33
C GLU A 79 -4.69 15.11 -3.66
N SER A 80 -4.52 14.03 -2.89
CA SER A 80 -5.34 12.82 -2.96
C SER A 80 -6.45 12.84 -1.92
N GLU A 81 -7.69 12.79 -2.37
CA GLU A 81 -8.86 12.58 -1.51
C GLU A 81 -8.81 11.15 -0.95
N LEU A 82 -8.41 11.02 0.33
CA LEU A 82 -8.46 9.80 1.12
C LEU A 82 -9.71 9.82 2.00
N LEU A 83 -10.42 8.71 2.04
CA LEU A 83 -11.53 8.46 2.93
C LEU A 83 -11.02 7.83 4.22
N TYR A 84 -11.26 8.49 5.34
CA TYR A 84 -10.90 7.97 6.65
C TYR A 84 -12.14 7.41 7.33
N ILE A 85 -12.06 6.16 7.79
CA ILE A 85 -13.17 5.48 8.45
C ILE A 85 -12.73 5.10 9.86
N ASP A 86 -13.40 5.69 10.84
CA ASP A 86 -13.26 5.37 12.25
C ASP A 86 -13.89 4.02 12.57
N LEU A 87 -13.08 3.09 13.08
CA LEU A 87 -13.53 1.78 13.53
C LEU A 87 -13.59 1.65 15.05
N GLU A 88 -13.24 2.68 15.82
CA GLU A 88 -13.28 2.62 17.29
C GLU A 88 -14.71 2.64 17.85
N GLN A 89 -15.69 2.97 17.03
CA GLN A 89 -17.09 3.15 17.43
C GLN A 89 -18.03 2.39 16.49
N ASP A 90 -19.15 1.91 17.05
CA ASP A 90 -20.27 1.34 16.30
C ASP A 90 -21.45 2.32 16.29
N PRO A 91 -22.02 2.68 15.12
CA PRO A 91 -21.58 2.34 13.77
C PRO A 91 -20.26 3.03 13.38
N PRO A 92 -19.45 2.40 12.50
CA PRO A 92 -18.29 3.05 11.87
C PRO A 92 -18.67 4.37 11.20
N LYS A 93 -17.77 5.35 11.23
CA LYS A 93 -18.05 6.70 10.71
C LYS A 93 -16.95 7.19 9.79
N MET A 94 -17.35 7.95 8.77
CA MET A 94 -16.41 8.77 8.02
C MET A 94 -15.92 9.90 8.91
N ILE A 95 -14.61 10.09 8.95
CA ILE A 95 -13.98 11.21 9.63
C ILE A 95 -13.06 11.97 8.69
N THR A 96 -12.66 13.14 9.10
CA THR A 96 -11.78 14.06 8.39
C THR A 96 -10.40 14.09 9.05
N ARG A 97 -9.37 14.50 8.31
CA ARG A 97 -8.01 14.64 8.87
C ARG A 97 -7.92 15.72 9.97
N THR A 98 -8.90 16.61 10.05
CA THR A 98 -8.98 17.67 11.07
C THR A 98 -9.53 17.18 12.40
N ASP A 99 -10.06 15.96 12.47
CA ASP A 99 -10.55 15.39 13.72
C ASP A 99 -9.36 15.08 14.66
N GLU A 100 -9.50 15.48 15.94
CA GLU A 100 -8.48 15.32 16.98
C GLU A 100 -8.42 13.89 17.52
N LYS A 101 -8.19 12.91 16.63
CA LYS A 101 -8.03 11.49 17.00
C LYS A 101 -6.56 11.07 17.04
N ALA A 102 -6.22 10.27 18.05
CA ALA A 102 -4.88 9.70 18.19
C ALA A 102 -4.48 8.86 16.98
N ALA A 103 -5.39 8.06 16.41
CA ALA A 103 -5.14 7.25 15.21
C ALA A 103 -4.79 8.10 13.97
N ILE A 104 -5.43 9.26 13.78
CA ILE A 104 -5.09 10.20 12.71
C ILE A 104 -3.68 10.75 12.95
N HIS A 105 -3.39 11.21 14.17
CA HIS A 105 -2.07 11.75 14.50
C HIS A 105 -0.96 10.72 14.23
N ALA A 106 -1.16 9.46 14.65
CA ALA A 106 -0.24 8.36 14.39
C ALA A 106 -0.01 8.13 12.89
N LEU A 107 -1.08 8.09 12.08
CA LEU A 107 -0.96 7.98 10.62
C LEU A 107 -0.22 9.18 10.01
N VAL A 108 -0.49 10.40 10.47
CA VAL A 108 0.20 11.60 9.98
C VAL A 108 1.69 11.58 10.32
N LEU A 109 2.07 11.09 11.51
CA LEU A 109 3.49 10.88 11.86
C LEU A 109 4.14 9.86 10.92
N ALA A 110 3.47 8.75 10.64
CA ALA A 110 3.96 7.77 9.67
C ALA A 110 4.12 8.39 8.28
N GLN A 111 3.14 9.13 7.77
CA GLN A 111 3.23 9.82 6.48
C GLN A 111 4.43 10.79 6.41
N LYS A 112 4.68 11.55 7.49
CA LYS A 112 5.84 12.45 7.59
C LYS A 112 7.17 11.69 7.62
N LEU A 113 7.24 10.57 8.34
CA LEU A 113 8.40 9.68 8.35
C LEU A 113 8.70 9.20 6.92
N PHE A 114 7.70 8.66 6.22
CA PHE A 114 7.85 8.26 4.82
C PHE A 114 8.26 9.44 3.93
N SER A 115 7.65 10.61 4.09
CA SER A 115 8.03 11.79 3.29
C SER A 115 9.49 12.19 3.52
N SER A 116 10.00 12.05 4.75
CA SER A 116 11.40 12.33 5.06
C SER A 116 12.35 11.28 4.47
N LEU A 117 11.95 10.01 4.44
CA LEU A 117 12.79 8.92 3.96
C LEU A 117 12.93 8.87 2.44
N PHE A 118 11.88 9.28 1.72
CA PHE A 118 11.80 9.14 0.27
C PHE A 118 11.97 10.46 -0.51
N SER A 119 12.03 11.62 0.16
CA SER A 119 12.26 12.91 -0.51
C SER A 119 13.64 12.95 -1.19
N GLU A 120 13.65 12.98 -2.52
CA GLU A 120 14.85 13.12 -3.35
C GLU A 120 15.64 14.40 -3.01
N GLY A 121 16.77 14.25 -2.32
CA GLY A 121 17.66 15.39 -2.07
C GLY A 121 18.73 15.18 -1.01
N GLU A 122 19.44 14.04 -1.04
CA GLU A 122 20.84 13.85 -0.62
C GLU A 122 21.09 12.35 -0.42
N SER A 123 21.88 11.75 -1.29
CA SER A 123 22.49 10.42 -1.14
C SER A 123 21.74 9.43 -0.25
N SER A 124 20.90 8.61 -0.87
CA SER A 124 20.26 7.40 -0.30
C SER A 124 21.23 6.37 0.32
N THR A 125 22.53 6.68 0.38
CA THR A 125 23.55 5.95 1.16
C THR A 125 23.71 6.44 2.60
N ASN A 126 23.27 7.66 2.97
CA ASN A 126 23.67 8.25 4.26
C ASN A 126 22.64 8.06 5.40
N TYR A 127 21.34 7.90 5.10
CA TYR A 127 20.32 7.71 6.16
C TYR A 127 20.26 6.28 6.71
N LEU A 128 20.64 5.27 5.92
CA LEU A 128 20.78 3.88 6.38
C LEU A 128 21.90 3.71 7.43
N GLU A 129 22.90 4.60 7.44
CA GLU A 129 23.92 4.64 8.50
C GLU A 129 23.44 5.31 9.80
N GLN A 130 22.40 6.15 9.74
CA GLN A 130 22.05 7.02 10.86
C GLN A 130 21.13 6.35 11.88
N CYS A 131 20.33 5.35 11.49
CA CYS A 131 19.62 4.47 12.42
C CYS A 131 20.55 3.55 13.23
N SER A 132 21.86 3.53 12.96
CA SER A 132 22.85 2.74 13.72
C SER A 132 23.63 3.53 14.78
N ARG A 133 23.47 4.86 14.91
CA ARG A 133 24.38 5.67 15.75
C ARG A 133 23.89 6.03 17.15
N ASP A 134 22.63 5.79 17.52
CA ASP A 134 22.10 6.16 18.85
C ASP A 134 21.86 4.99 19.81
N SER A 135 22.55 3.86 19.62
CA SER A 135 22.68 2.86 20.68
C SER A 135 24.14 2.70 21.11
N ALA A 136 24.41 3.12 22.34
CA ALA A 136 25.67 2.87 23.03
C ALA A 136 25.78 1.37 23.37
N PHE A 137 25.98 0.51 22.38
CA PHE A 137 26.47 -0.86 22.59
C PHE A 137 27.51 -1.19 21.52
N LYS A 138 28.76 -1.21 21.96
CA LYS A 138 29.89 -1.79 21.23
C LYS A 138 29.56 -3.25 20.90
N ASN A 139 29.14 -3.51 19.67
CA ASN A 139 29.39 -4.77 18.97
C ASN A 139 29.34 -4.50 17.47
N LYS A 140 30.46 -4.79 16.82
CA LYS A 140 30.72 -4.67 15.39
C LYS A 140 29.69 -5.52 14.61
N PRO A 141 28.85 -4.96 13.71
CA PRO A 141 28.06 -5.79 12.81
C PRO A 141 28.79 -5.95 11.48
N ASN A 142 29.25 -7.17 11.21
CA ASN A 142 29.53 -7.62 9.85
C ASN A 142 28.20 -7.80 9.12
N SER A 143 27.92 -6.98 8.10
CA SER A 143 27.16 -7.33 6.87
C SER A 143 26.67 -6.05 6.22
N LEU A 144 27.13 -5.78 4.99
CA LEU A 144 26.61 -4.72 4.13
C LEU A 144 25.08 -4.80 4.05
N GLN A 145 24.37 -3.71 4.36
CA GLN A 145 23.00 -3.54 3.88
C GLN A 145 23.04 -3.48 2.35
N SER A 146 22.40 -4.46 1.71
CA SER A 146 22.22 -4.47 0.26
C SER A 146 21.28 -3.31 -0.11
N SER A 147 21.65 -2.50 -1.10
CA SER A 147 20.88 -1.34 -1.62
C SER A 147 19.39 -1.66 -1.92
N GLU A 148 19.08 -2.95 -2.07
CA GLU A 148 17.80 -3.51 -2.45
C GLU A 148 16.78 -3.67 -1.31
N LEU A 149 17.19 -3.50 -0.04
CA LEU A 149 16.36 -3.73 1.14
C LEU A 149 16.17 -2.46 1.99
N ILE A 150 14.93 -2.20 2.39
CA ILE A 150 14.54 -1.13 3.31
C ILE A 150 13.83 -1.77 4.51
N ASP A 151 14.34 -1.60 5.72
CA ASP A 151 13.67 -2.04 6.94
C ASP A 151 13.23 -0.82 7.75
N LEU A 152 11.92 -0.67 7.93
CA LEU A 152 11.29 0.46 8.64
C LEU A 152 10.60 0.02 9.94
N SER A 153 10.82 -1.23 10.37
CA SER A 153 10.09 -1.81 11.51
C SER A 153 10.23 -0.99 12.80
N SER A 154 11.45 -0.55 13.11
CA SER A 154 11.71 0.28 14.29
C SER A 154 11.09 1.67 14.16
N SER A 155 11.28 2.31 13.00
CA SER A 155 10.82 3.68 12.76
C SER A 155 9.30 3.80 12.74
N ILE A 156 8.60 2.83 12.17
CA ILE A 156 7.13 2.82 12.15
C ILE A 156 6.56 2.58 13.54
N LYS A 157 7.18 1.71 14.33
CA LYS A 157 6.75 1.44 15.71
C LYS A 157 6.69 2.71 16.57
N GLU A 158 7.61 3.65 16.36
CA GLU A 158 7.66 4.93 17.09
C GLU A 158 6.47 5.85 16.76
N THR A 159 5.82 5.67 15.62
CA THR A 159 4.66 6.49 15.21
C THR A 159 3.37 6.10 15.92
N GLY A 160 3.31 4.89 16.48
CA GLY A 160 2.12 4.33 17.13
C GLY A 160 0.99 3.95 16.17
N VAL A 161 1.20 4.04 14.85
CA VAL A 161 0.18 3.63 13.86
C VAL A 161 0.00 2.11 13.90
N THR A 162 -1.24 1.64 13.76
CA THR A 162 -1.49 0.20 13.64
C THR A 162 -1.12 -0.27 12.23
N ILE A 163 -0.63 -1.50 12.09
CA ILE A 163 -0.29 -2.07 10.78
C ILE A 163 -1.49 -2.11 9.82
N PRO A 164 -2.74 -2.44 10.24
CA PRO A 164 -3.89 -2.39 9.36
C PRO A 164 -4.20 -0.98 8.83
N THR A 165 -4.14 0.04 9.70
CA THR A 165 -4.26 1.44 9.28
C THR A 165 -3.16 1.81 8.29
N LEU A 166 -1.91 1.44 8.59
CA LEU A 166 -0.77 1.71 7.72
C LEU A 166 -0.95 1.02 6.37
N ASN A 167 -1.37 -0.24 6.32
CA ASN A 167 -1.57 -0.99 5.09
C ASN A 167 -2.66 -0.38 4.20
N GLY A 168 -3.75 0.12 4.80
CA GLY A 168 -4.81 0.83 4.07
C GLY A 168 -4.24 2.01 3.27
N TRP A 169 -3.39 2.81 3.89
CA TRP A 169 -2.69 3.90 3.22
C TRP A 169 -1.58 3.40 2.29
N LEU A 170 -0.64 2.60 2.81
CA LEU A 170 0.58 2.18 2.12
C LEU A 170 0.32 1.47 0.79
N LEU A 171 -0.73 0.66 0.71
CA LEU A 171 -1.11 -0.08 -0.50
C LEU A 171 -1.81 0.79 -1.56
N GLY A 172 -1.97 2.09 -1.27
CA GLY A 172 -2.52 3.07 -2.18
C GLY A 172 -4.04 3.02 -2.29
N TYR A 173 -4.74 2.47 -1.29
CA TYR A 173 -6.20 2.47 -1.29
C TYR A 173 -6.74 3.88 -1.03
N PRO A 174 -7.90 4.23 -1.61
CA PRO A 174 -8.54 5.50 -1.33
C PRO A 174 -9.24 5.52 0.04
N VAL A 175 -9.23 4.40 0.78
CA VAL A 175 -9.93 4.20 2.05
C VAL A 175 -8.94 3.71 3.09
N VAL A 176 -8.92 4.36 4.25
CA VAL A 176 -8.04 4.04 5.37
C VAL A 176 -8.89 3.86 6.62
N TYR A 177 -8.87 2.64 7.16
CA TYR A 177 -9.47 2.33 8.45
C TYR A 177 -8.58 2.84 9.58
N LEU A 178 -9.17 3.50 10.56
CA LEU A 178 -8.49 4.16 11.67
C LEU A 178 -8.97 3.59 13.00
N PHE A 179 -8.01 3.19 13.83
CA PHE A 179 -8.23 2.81 15.21
C PHE A 179 -6.89 2.81 15.95
N GLY A 180 -6.91 3.12 17.25
CA GLY A 180 -5.74 3.01 18.13
C GLY A 180 -5.40 1.56 18.49
N GLN A 181 -4.19 1.37 19.02
CA GLN A 181 -3.72 0.06 19.52
C GLN A 181 -4.65 -0.52 20.61
N ASP A 182 -5.26 0.35 21.43
CA ASP A 182 -6.19 -0.06 22.49
C ASP A 182 -7.58 -0.45 21.97
N HIS A 183 -7.84 -0.27 20.67
CA HIS A 183 -9.14 -0.51 20.02
C HIS A 183 -9.09 -1.58 18.93
N ILE A 184 -8.06 -2.44 18.92
CA ILE A 184 -7.92 -3.51 17.91
C ILE A 184 -9.15 -4.45 17.96
N GLU A 185 -9.54 -4.91 19.14
CA GLU A 185 -10.68 -5.81 19.30
C GLU A 185 -12.00 -5.16 18.87
N ASP A 186 -12.21 -3.91 19.26
CA ASP A 186 -13.36 -3.10 18.85
C ASP A 186 -13.40 -2.95 17.33
N ALA A 187 -12.27 -2.61 16.70
CA ALA A 187 -12.17 -2.42 15.26
C ALA A 187 -12.45 -3.72 14.48
N ILE A 188 -11.93 -4.85 14.97
CA ILE A 188 -12.23 -6.17 14.39
C ILE A 188 -13.72 -6.46 14.48
N TYR A 189 -14.33 -6.27 15.65
CA TYR A 189 -15.76 -6.51 15.85
C TYR A 189 -16.62 -5.59 14.99
N ASN A 190 -16.31 -4.29 14.99
CA ASN A 190 -17.06 -3.24 14.29
C ASN A 190 -16.98 -3.38 12.78
N LEU A 191 -15.92 -4.00 12.23
CA LEU A 191 -15.83 -4.27 10.81
C LEU A 191 -16.42 -5.64 10.45
N SER A 192 -16.19 -6.68 11.28
CA SER A 192 -16.65 -8.05 11.01
C SER A 192 -18.17 -8.21 11.05
N THR A 193 -18.87 -7.32 11.76
CA THR A 193 -20.33 -7.34 11.89
C THR A 193 -21.06 -6.56 10.80
N LYS A 194 -20.34 -5.91 9.88
CA LYS A 194 -20.91 -5.04 8.85
C LYS A 194 -20.90 -5.70 7.48
N SER A 195 -21.95 -5.47 6.72
CA SER A 195 -21.91 -5.72 5.27
C SER A 195 -20.95 -4.73 4.62
N LEU A 196 -20.18 -5.20 3.64
CA LEU A 196 -19.16 -4.41 2.96
C LEU A 196 -19.45 -4.32 1.46
N HIS A 197 -19.23 -3.15 0.88
CA HIS A 197 -19.02 -3.01 -0.56
C HIS A 197 -17.54 -3.23 -0.86
N ILE A 198 -17.25 -4.20 -1.71
CA ILE A 198 -15.91 -4.49 -2.21
C ILE A 198 -15.78 -3.81 -3.57
N PHE A 199 -14.91 -2.81 -3.63
CA PHE A 199 -14.53 -2.12 -4.85
C PHE A 199 -13.37 -2.88 -5.48
N GLN A 200 -13.56 -3.37 -6.70
CA GLN A 200 -12.55 -4.11 -7.44
C GLN A 200 -12.14 -3.30 -8.66
N ILE A 201 -10.85 -3.04 -8.79
CA ILE A 201 -10.27 -2.36 -9.96
C ILE A 201 -9.68 -3.41 -10.87
N PHE A 202 -10.22 -3.51 -12.08
CA PHE A 202 -9.72 -4.40 -13.11
C PHE A 202 -9.01 -3.61 -14.19
N ALA A 203 -7.89 -4.16 -14.67
CA ALA A 203 -7.15 -3.63 -15.80
C ALA A 203 -7.04 -4.66 -16.91
N SER A 204 -7.12 -4.20 -18.15
CA SER A 204 -6.92 -5.04 -19.34
C SER A 204 -5.59 -4.70 -20.00
N ARG A 205 -4.87 -5.72 -20.47
CA ARG A 205 -3.57 -5.56 -21.14
C ARG A 205 -3.75 -5.28 -22.64
N LYS A 206 -2.92 -4.41 -23.23
CA LYS A 206 -2.85 -4.28 -24.70
C LYS A 206 -2.23 -5.54 -25.29
N GLY A 207 -2.87 -6.11 -26.31
CA GLY A 207 -2.34 -7.27 -27.05
C GLY A 207 -2.71 -8.65 -26.50
N ALA A 208 -3.58 -8.75 -25.50
CA ALA A 208 -4.23 -10.02 -25.18
C ALA A 208 -5.06 -10.48 -26.41
N GLY A 209 -4.82 -11.71 -26.90
CA GLY A 209 -5.24 -12.15 -28.23
C GLY A 209 -6.75 -12.07 -28.49
N LYS A 210 -7.16 -11.90 -29.75
CA LYS A 210 -8.58 -11.75 -30.16
C LYS A 210 -9.46 -12.99 -29.93
N ASP A 211 -8.86 -14.15 -29.60
CA ASP A 211 -9.58 -15.42 -29.44
C ASP A 211 -10.06 -15.70 -28.00
N ASP A 212 -9.61 -14.92 -27.02
CA ASP A 212 -10.10 -15.04 -25.64
C ASP A 212 -11.18 -14.00 -25.34
N ARG A 213 -12.23 -14.41 -24.62
CA ARG A 213 -13.41 -13.59 -24.36
C ARG A 213 -13.03 -12.25 -23.69
N PRO A 214 -13.76 -11.14 -23.93
CA PRO A 214 -13.41 -9.81 -23.39
C PRO A 214 -13.32 -9.74 -21.85
N GLN A 215 -14.04 -10.61 -21.13
CA GLN A 215 -14.00 -10.71 -19.67
C GLN A 215 -12.82 -11.54 -19.14
N SER A 216 -12.24 -12.45 -19.93
CA SER A 216 -11.11 -13.29 -19.52
C SER A 216 -9.74 -12.61 -19.65
N GLN A 217 -9.70 -11.33 -20.03
CA GLN A 217 -8.46 -10.56 -20.23
C GLN A 217 -8.26 -9.44 -19.23
N SER A 218 -9.18 -9.27 -18.28
CA SER A 218 -9.08 -8.26 -17.24
C SER A 218 -8.58 -8.89 -15.95
N GLU A 219 -7.44 -8.42 -15.48
CA GLU A 219 -6.84 -8.86 -14.22
C GLU A 219 -7.21 -7.86 -13.12
N GLU A 220 -7.53 -8.36 -11.94
CA GLU A 220 -7.75 -7.51 -10.77
C GLU A 220 -6.41 -6.89 -10.34
N LEU A 221 -6.33 -5.55 -10.34
CA LEU A 221 -5.14 -4.82 -9.89
C LEU A 221 -5.12 -4.66 -8.38
N LEU A 222 -6.28 -4.35 -7.81
CA LEU A 222 -6.48 -4.17 -6.38
C LEU A 222 -7.97 -4.21 -6.05
N SER A 223 -8.25 -4.53 -4.80
CA SER A 223 -9.56 -4.36 -4.20
C SER A 223 -9.46 -3.78 -2.80
N PHE A 224 -10.50 -3.06 -2.41
CA PHE A 224 -10.65 -2.50 -1.08
C PHE A 224 -12.13 -2.55 -0.69
N SER A 225 -12.40 -2.56 0.62
CA SER A 225 -13.75 -2.60 1.15
C SER A 225 -14.16 -1.26 1.76
N VAL A 226 -15.47 -1.04 1.83
CA VAL A 226 -16.10 0.05 2.57
C VAL A 226 -17.37 -0.51 3.23
N PRO A 227 -17.70 -0.18 4.49
CA PRO A 227 -18.99 -0.51 5.08
C PRO A 227 -20.14 -0.02 4.20
N CYS A 228 -21.14 -0.87 3.93
CA CYS A 228 -22.27 -0.54 3.06
C CYS A 228 -23.00 0.74 3.50
N GLU A 229 -23.10 0.97 4.81
CA GLU A 229 -23.72 2.17 5.40
C GLU A 229 -22.99 3.47 5.03
N LEU A 230 -21.71 3.37 4.62
CA LEU A 230 -20.83 4.47 4.26
C LEU A 230 -20.56 4.52 2.74
N SER A 231 -21.27 3.75 1.93
CA SER A 231 -21.00 3.68 0.50
C SER A 231 -22.26 3.74 -0.35
N LEU A 232 -22.16 4.40 -1.50
CA LEU A 232 -23.20 4.51 -2.52
C LEU A 232 -22.95 3.55 -3.70
N GLU A 233 -22.27 2.43 -3.47
CA GLU A 233 -22.01 1.38 -4.48
C GLU A 233 -21.26 1.90 -5.72
N GLY A 234 -20.37 2.88 -5.58
CA GLY A 234 -19.70 3.54 -6.71
C GLY A 234 -20.56 4.56 -7.46
N SER A 235 -21.87 4.64 -7.15
CA SER A 235 -22.81 5.55 -7.79
C SER A 235 -22.80 6.93 -7.13
N GLY A 236 -21.85 7.77 -7.54
CA GLY A 236 -21.80 9.19 -7.14
C GLY A 236 -20.81 9.52 -6.01
N GLU A 237 -19.99 8.57 -5.58
CA GLU A 237 -18.88 8.81 -4.65
C GLU A 237 -17.76 9.60 -5.34
N LYS A 238 -17.53 10.84 -4.87
CA LYS A 238 -16.46 11.72 -5.41
C LYS A 238 -15.08 11.11 -5.23
N TRP A 239 -14.81 10.56 -4.05
CA TRP A 239 -13.54 9.92 -3.72
C TRP A 239 -13.26 8.71 -4.62
N ALA A 240 -14.27 7.88 -4.91
CA ALA A 240 -14.13 6.69 -5.74
C ALA A 240 -13.86 7.07 -7.21
N LYS A 241 -14.61 8.07 -7.71
CA LYS A 241 -14.39 8.62 -9.05
C LYS A 241 -13.01 9.27 -9.18
N GLY A 242 -12.63 10.12 -8.23
CA GLY A 242 -11.32 10.78 -8.21
C GLY A 242 -10.17 9.79 -8.14
N PHE A 243 -10.33 8.70 -7.37
CA PHE A 243 -9.37 7.60 -7.34
C PHE A 243 -9.22 6.91 -8.70
N LEU A 244 -10.34 6.55 -9.33
CA LEU A 244 -10.32 5.91 -10.65
C LEU A 244 -9.74 6.83 -11.74
N ASP A 245 -10.01 8.14 -11.67
CA ASP A 245 -9.46 9.12 -12.61
C ASP A 245 -7.93 9.25 -12.46
N ARG A 246 -7.39 9.29 -11.23
CA ARG A 246 -5.93 9.24 -10.99
C ARG A 246 -5.30 7.94 -11.52
N MET A 247 -5.98 6.81 -11.34
CA MET A 247 -5.51 5.54 -11.89
C MET A 247 -5.51 5.54 -13.43
N ARG A 248 -6.50 6.17 -14.06
CA ARG A 248 -6.54 6.36 -15.52
C ARG A 248 -5.41 7.28 -16.00
N GLU A 249 -5.08 8.33 -15.27
CA GLU A 249 -3.92 9.18 -15.60
C GLU A 249 -2.63 8.35 -15.63
N ARG A 250 -2.40 7.49 -14.62
CA ARG A 250 -1.26 6.55 -14.62
C ARG A 250 -1.32 5.57 -15.77
N GLN A 251 -2.51 5.03 -16.08
CA GLN A 251 -2.72 4.14 -17.22
C GLN A 251 -2.32 4.80 -18.54
N THR A 252 -2.68 6.08 -18.75
CA THR A 252 -2.34 6.80 -20.00
C THR A 252 -0.82 6.99 -20.19
N LYS A 253 -0.05 7.11 -19.09
CA LYS A 253 1.43 7.15 -19.15
C LYS A 253 2.03 5.82 -19.65
N HIS A 254 1.32 4.71 -19.44
CA HIS A 254 1.75 3.36 -19.80
C HIS A 254 0.75 2.68 -20.74
N ASP A 255 0.21 3.45 -21.68
CA ASP A 255 -0.82 3.00 -22.61
C ASP A 255 -0.34 1.82 -23.47
N ARG A 256 0.96 1.65 -23.69
CA ARG A 256 1.54 0.51 -24.40
C ARG A 256 1.31 -0.83 -23.70
N VAL A 257 1.15 -0.81 -22.37
CA VAL A 257 0.93 -2.00 -21.53
C VAL A 257 -0.56 -2.14 -21.20
N TRP A 258 -1.22 -1.05 -20.81
CA TRP A 258 -2.58 -1.07 -20.28
C TRP A 258 -3.59 -0.47 -21.26
N ALA A 259 -4.63 -1.23 -21.59
CA ALA A 259 -5.66 -0.84 -22.54
C ALA A 259 -6.82 -0.08 -21.89
N SER A 260 -7.32 -0.58 -20.76
CA SER A 260 -8.48 -0.01 -20.08
C SER A 260 -8.49 -0.33 -18.59
N LEU A 261 -9.19 0.53 -17.83
CA LEU A 261 -9.53 0.32 -16.42
C LEU A 261 -11.04 0.32 -16.23
N ARG A 262 -11.52 -0.57 -15.37
CA ARG A 262 -12.90 -0.55 -14.88
C ARG A 262 -12.94 -0.79 -13.38
N MET A 263 -13.95 -0.23 -12.73
CA MET A 263 -14.25 -0.44 -11.33
C MET A 263 -15.59 -1.15 -11.25
N GLU A 264 -15.62 -2.25 -10.49
CA GLU A 264 -16.85 -2.97 -10.15
C GLU A 264 -17.04 -2.91 -8.64
N VAL A 265 -18.29 -2.95 -8.18
CA VAL A 265 -18.63 -2.96 -6.76
C VAL A 265 -19.49 -4.16 -6.48
N VAL A 266 -19.07 -4.96 -5.50
CA VAL A 266 -19.77 -6.20 -5.10
C VAL A 266 -20.13 -6.10 -3.62
N GLY A 267 -21.39 -6.39 -3.29
CA GLY A 267 -21.84 -6.50 -1.90
C GLY A 267 -21.37 -7.81 -1.26
N CYS A 268 -20.86 -7.71 -0.04
CA CYS A 268 -20.43 -8.82 0.78
C CYS A 268 -21.15 -8.79 2.13
N TYR A 269 -21.65 -9.94 2.56
CA TYR A 269 -22.24 -10.08 3.90
C TYR A 269 -21.16 -10.00 4.99
N PRO A 270 -21.53 -9.76 6.26
CA PRO A 270 -20.60 -9.77 7.37
C PRO A 270 -19.75 -11.04 7.40
N GLN A 271 -18.44 -10.87 7.62
CA GLN A 271 -17.46 -11.94 7.67
C GLN A 271 -16.45 -11.66 8.78
N SER A 272 -15.91 -12.72 9.38
CA SER A 272 -14.83 -12.58 10.35
C SER A 272 -13.58 -11.99 9.69
N ILE A 273 -13.13 -10.87 10.22
CA ILE A 273 -11.89 -10.21 9.79
C ILE A 273 -10.85 -10.44 10.87
N ALA A 274 -9.63 -10.77 10.43
CA ALA A 274 -8.45 -10.79 11.28
C ALA A 274 -7.47 -9.79 10.69
N PHE A 275 -6.84 -9.01 11.58
CA PHE A 275 -5.79 -8.06 11.24
C PHE A 275 -4.41 -8.68 11.39
#